data_AF-M7N0T7-F1
#
_entry.id   AF-M7N0T7-F1
#
_cell.length_a   1.000
_cell.length_b   1.000
_cell.length_c   1.000
_cell.angle_alpha   90.00
_cell.angle_beta   90.00
_cell.angle_gamma   90.00
#
_symmetry.space_group_name_H-M   'P 1'
#
loop_
_entity.id
_entity.type
_entity.pdbx_description
1 polymer ?
#
loop_
_entity_poly.entity_id
_entity_poly.type
_entity_poly.pdbx_seq_one_letter_code
_entity_poly.pdbx_strand_id
1 'polypeptide(L)'
;MLQSCVGCSNSGRAKIIAKAKAEASKNQTVPEPNTMVKDVLPEIVEIEDIVTPKEEKSIKKELIKNKIPPAKGNLIQVEGLVLKEVMELNIKLNTSQSQVEQILAMQNYIYSNWHYIFDPDTGSDTWRSAEATLSLKYQGQYSGDCDDFAILLASMARQIGLKSRMVGGFDKGEGHAFAEFLLPDGTLAPSQLNRLDYRKDYSGIWISLDWFKGSEHNRFTHDIRIFDEI
;
A
#
# COMPACT_ATOMS: atom_id res chain seq x y z
N MET A 1 9.42 -6.86 46.14
CA MET A 1 10.47 -7.30 45.20
C MET A 1 10.10 -6.72 43.84
N LEU A 2 10.82 -5.70 43.36
CA LEU A 2 10.93 -5.34 41.94
C LEU A 2 12.11 -4.36 41.83
N GLN A 3 13.10 -4.83 41.07
CA GLN A 3 14.43 -4.26 40.90
C GLN A 3 14.40 -2.97 40.06
N SER A 4 15.41 -2.14 40.34
CA SER A 4 15.88 -1.03 39.52
C SER A 4 16.22 -1.42 38.08
N CYS A 5 16.02 -0.50 37.14
CA CYS A 5 16.93 -0.31 36.01
C CYS A 5 17.22 1.18 35.86
N VAL A 6 18.35 1.61 36.43
CA VAL A 6 19.03 2.86 36.12
C VAL A 6 19.81 2.65 34.82
N GLY A 7 19.59 3.48 33.81
CA GLY A 7 20.43 3.48 32.62
C GLY A 7 19.89 4.37 31.52
N CYS A 8 20.34 5.64 31.48
CA CYS A 8 20.44 6.40 30.23
C CYS A 8 21.35 7.63 30.42
N SER A 9 22.64 7.36 30.25
CA SER A 9 23.72 8.22 29.75
C SER A 9 23.60 9.76 29.86
N ASN A 10 24.55 10.36 30.60
CA ASN A 10 24.81 11.81 30.64
C ASN A 10 25.16 12.44 29.27
N SER A 11 25.37 11.65 28.21
CA SER A 11 25.69 12.16 26.86
C SER A 11 24.47 12.63 26.06
N GLY A 12 23.26 12.16 26.39
CA GLY A 12 22.02 12.56 25.69
C GLY A 12 21.53 13.94 26.12
N ARG A 13 21.56 14.23 27.42
CA ARG A 13 21.07 15.50 27.99
C ARG A 13 21.91 16.71 27.54
N ALA A 14 23.23 16.55 27.42
CA ALA A 14 24.12 17.57 26.90
C ALA A 14 23.87 17.89 25.42
N LYS A 15 23.59 16.86 24.60
CA LYS A 15 23.25 17.03 23.17
C LYS A 15 21.92 17.76 22.97
N ILE A 16 20.92 17.47 23.80
CA ILE A 16 19.61 18.14 23.75
C ILE A 16 19.74 19.63 24.10
N ILE A 17 20.52 19.96 25.13
CA ILE A 17 20.76 21.36 25.55
C ILE A 17 21.57 22.13 24.49
N ALA A 18 22.56 21.48 23.87
CA ALA A 18 23.34 22.10 22.79
C ALA A 18 22.49 22.37 21.54
N LYS A 19 21.59 21.43 21.18
CA LYS A 19 20.68 21.58 20.04
C LYS A 19 19.65 22.70 20.28
N ALA A 20 19.08 22.78 21.49
CA ALA A 20 18.16 23.84 21.88
C ALA A 20 18.82 25.24 21.86
N LYS A 21 20.09 25.34 22.31
CA LYS A 21 20.85 26.61 22.22
C LYS A 21 21.16 27.01 20.78
N ALA A 22 21.52 26.06 19.91
CA ALA A 22 21.78 26.32 18.49
C ALA A 22 20.52 26.74 17.74
N GLU A 23 19.35 26.22 18.13
CA GLU A 23 18.07 26.57 17.51
C GLU A 23 17.55 27.93 17.97
N ALA A 24 17.76 28.28 19.25
CA ALA A 24 17.45 29.59 19.81
C ALA A 24 18.36 30.73 19.31
N SER A 25 19.52 30.39 18.71
CA SER A 25 20.46 31.37 18.14
C SER A 25 20.35 31.53 16.63
N LYS A 26 19.38 30.88 15.97
CA LYS A 26 19.04 31.16 14.58
C LYS A 26 18.21 32.44 14.49
N ASN A 27 18.53 33.28 13.52
CA ASN A 27 17.75 34.50 13.24
C ASN A 27 16.28 34.13 12.99
N GLN A 28 15.37 34.92 13.56
CA GLN A 28 13.94 34.73 13.44
C GLN A 28 13.51 34.91 11.97
N THR A 29 13.24 33.80 11.28
CA THR A 29 12.66 33.84 9.94
C THR A 29 11.16 34.02 10.06
N VAL A 30 10.63 35.12 9.54
CA VAL A 30 9.19 35.27 9.31
C VAL A 30 8.83 34.31 8.18
N PRO A 31 8.02 33.26 8.41
CA PRO A 31 7.62 32.38 7.32
C PRO A 31 6.68 33.15 6.40
N GLU A 32 7.04 33.27 5.12
CA GLU A 32 6.05 33.63 4.11
C GLU A 32 5.08 32.45 3.95
N PRO A 33 3.76 32.68 4.07
CA PRO A 33 2.79 31.60 3.95
C PRO A 33 2.64 31.21 2.48
N ASN A 34 3.44 30.25 2.03
CA ASN A 34 3.15 29.47 0.81
C ASN A 34 2.05 28.43 1.10
N THR A 35 0.95 28.88 1.71
CA THR A 35 -0.22 28.04 1.94
C THR A 35 -0.91 27.82 0.60
N MET A 36 -1.01 26.54 0.21
CA MET A 36 -1.58 26.01 -1.04
C MET A 36 -0.64 26.06 -2.25
N VAL A 37 0.14 24.99 -2.43
CA VAL A 37 0.55 24.64 -3.79
C VAL A 37 -0.68 24.12 -4.52
N LYS A 38 -1.20 24.95 -5.43
CA LYS A 38 -2.22 24.60 -6.42
C LYS A 38 -1.71 23.43 -7.27
N ASP A 39 -2.54 22.40 -7.44
CA ASP A 39 -2.51 21.41 -8.52
C ASP A 39 -1.11 21.07 -9.06
N VAL A 40 -0.26 20.45 -8.22
CA VAL A 40 0.94 19.79 -8.73
C VAL A 40 0.52 18.43 -9.22
N LEU A 41 0.65 18.17 -10.53
CA LEU A 41 0.62 16.81 -11.05
C LEU A 41 1.66 16.00 -10.28
N PRO A 42 1.28 14.87 -9.66
CA PRO A 42 2.23 14.08 -8.87
C PRO A 42 3.43 13.72 -9.75
N GLU A 43 4.63 13.92 -9.20
CA GLU A 43 5.85 13.43 -9.83
C GLU A 43 5.75 11.91 -9.93
N ILE A 44 5.83 11.38 -11.15
CA ILE A 44 5.83 9.94 -11.38
C ILE A 44 7.21 9.43 -10.96
N VAL A 45 7.27 8.81 -9.78
CA VAL A 45 8.46 8.11 -9.31
C VAL A 45 8.43 6.72 -9.93
N GLU A 46 9.36 6.45 -10.84
CA GLU A 46 9.59 5.09 -11.32
C GLU A 46 10.37 4.31 -10.24
N ILE A 47 9.81 3.18 -9.80
CA ILE A 47 10.41 2.29 -8.81
C ILE A 47 10.68 0.97 -9.50
N GLU A 48 11.93 0.51 -9.46
CA GLU A 48 12.33 -0.74 -10.10
C GLU A 48 11.76 -1.94 -9.34
N ASP A 49 11.11 -2.86 -10.07
CA ASP A 49 10.64 -4.13 -9.53
C ASP A 49 11.81 -5.06 -9.19
N ILE A 50 11.77 -5.66 -8.01
CA ILE A 50 12.79 -6.60 -7.54
C ILE A 50 12.25 -8.02 -7.70
N VAL A 51 12.50 -8.62 -8.88
CA VAL A 51 12.20 -10.03 -9.19
C VAL A 51 13.49 -10.83 -9.30
N THR A 52 13.60 -11.91 -8.52
CA THR A 52 14.76 -12.79 -8.63
C THR A 52 14.70 -13.64 -9.90
N PRO A 53 15.85 -14.05 -10.48
CA PRO A 53 15.85 -14.92 -11.67
C PRO A 53 15.09 -16.24 -11.47
N LYS A 54 14.98 -16.71 -10.23
CA LYS A 54 14.21 -17.91 -9.87
C LYS A 54 12.71 -17.65 -9.93
N GLU A 55 12.25 -16.51 -9.40
CA GLU A 55 10.87 -16.05 -9.51
C GLU A 55 10.49 -15.84 -10.96
N GLU A 56 11.33 -15.14 -11.74
CA GLU A 56 11.08 -14.89 -13.16
C GLU A 56 10.89 -16.21 -13.94
N LYS A 57 11.73 -17.22 -13.67
CA LYS A 57 11.60 -18.55 -14.27
C LYS A 57 10.31 -19.25 -13.83
N SER A 58 9.91 -19.09 -12.57
CA SER A 58 8.67 -19.65 -12.03
C SER A 58 7.44 -19.03 -12.70
N ILE A 59 7.39 -17.69 -12.77
CA ILE A 59 6.35 -16.90 -13.42
C ILE A 59 6.21 -17.34 -14.88
N LYS A 60 7.30 -17.31 -15.65
CA LYS A 60 7.29 -17.74 -17.07
C LYS A 60 6.78 -19.16 -17.24
N LYS A 61 7.19 -20.09 -16.38
CA LYS A 61 6.72 -21.48 -16.41
C LYS A 61 5.21 -21.57 -16.16
N GLU A 62 4.68 -20.81 -15.20
CA GLU A 62 3.25 -20.78 -14.91
C GLU A 62 2.42 -20.18 -16.04
N LEU A 63 2.86 -19.06 -16.62
CA LEU A 63 2.17 -18.40 -17.73
C LEU A 63 2.06 -19.32 -18.95
N ILE A 64 3.16 -19.98 -19.32
CA ILE A 64 3.18 -20.95 -20.43
C ILE A 64 2.27 -22.13 -20.13
N LYS A 65 2.36 -22.70 -18.92
CA LYS A 65 1.56 -23.87 -18.50
C LYS A 65 0.06 -23.58 -18.60
N ASN A 66 -0.37 -22.40 -18.18
CA ASN A 66 -1.78 -22.01 -18.12
C ASN A 66 -2.26 -21.22 -19.34
N LYS A 67 -1.38 -20.98 -20.34
CA LYS A 67 -1.66 -20.18 -21.55
C LYS A 67 -2.16 -18.77 -21.23
N ILE A 68 -1.56 -18.13 -20.23
CA ILE A 68 -1.93 -16.80 -19.75
C ILE A 68 -1.00 -15.76 -20.38
N PRO A 69 -1.52 -14.60 -20.84
CA PRO A 69 -0.68 -13.50 -21.33
C PRO A 69 0.24 -12.98 -20.21
N PRO A 70 1.40 -12.39 -20.55
CA PRO A 70 2.27 -11.76 -19.56
C PRO A 70 1.58 -10.59 -18.87
N ALA A 71 2.02 -10.24 -17.67
CA ALA A 71 1.51 -9.06 -17.00
C ALA A 71 1.82 -7.77 -17.78
N LYS A 72 0.96 -6.77 -17.56
CA LYS A 72 1.09 -5.41 -18.05
C LYS A 72 1.10 -4.44 -16.87
N GLY A 73 1.96 -3.43 -16.92
CA GLY A 73 2.26 -2.54 -15.79
C GLY A 73 3.64 -2.87 -15.21
N ASN A 74 4.12 -2.03 -14.29
CA ASN A 74 5.40 -2.24 -13.62
C ASN A 74 5.18 -2.91 -12.25
N LEU A 75 4.83 -2.16 -11.20
CA LEU A 75 4.47 -2.72 -9.90
C LEU A 75 2.98 -3.07 -9.82
N ILE A 76 2.10 -2.11 -10.17
CA ILE A 76 0.66 -2.34 -10.24
C ILE A 76 0.33 -2.99 -11.58
N GLN A 77 0.12 -4.30 -11.55
CA GLN A 77 0.02 -5.13 -12.74
C GLN A 77 -1.40 -5.65 -12.99
N VAL A 78 -1.73 -5.82 -14.27
CA VAL A 78 -2.89 -6.61 -14.74
C VAL A 78 -2.39 -7.72 -15.65
N GLU A 79 -3.27 -8.65 -16.01
CA GLU A 79 -2.94 -9.88 -16.74
C GLU A 79 -2.00 -10.78 -15.91
N GLY A 80 -1.24 -11.68 -16.55
CA GLY A 80 -0.28 -12.54 -15.85
C GLY A 80 -0.87 -13.35 -14.70
N LEU A 81 -0.09 -13.53 -13.64
CA LEU A 81 -0.53 -14.20 -12.41
C LEU A 81 -1.67 -13.45 -11.70
N VAL A 82 -1.79 -12.12 -11.88
CA VAL A 82 -2.88 -11.34 -11.29
C VAL A 82 -4.24 -11.79 -11.84
N LEU A 83 -4.36 -11.93 -13.17
CA LEU A 83 -5.57 -12.46 -13.81
C LEU A 83 -5.92 -13.85 -13.30
N LYS A 84 -4.92 -14.74 -13.22
CA LYS A 84 -5.09 -16.10 -12.72
C LYS A 84 -5.66 -16.10 -11.29
N GLU A 85 -5.02 -15.35 -10.39
CA GLU A 85 -5.39 -15.30 -8.99
C GLU A 85 -6.79 -14.70 -8.80
N VAL A 86 -7.09 -13.59 -9.48
CA VAL A 86 -8.43 -12.96 -9.46
C VAL A 86 -9.51 -13.95 -9.93
N MET A 87 -9.27 -14.70 -11.00
CA MET A 87 -10.21 -15.71 -11.48
C MET A 87 -10.41 -16.84 -10.46
N GLU A 88 -9.33 -17.38 -9.90
CA GLU A 88 -9.39 -18.44 -8.89
C GLU A 88 -10.12 -17.99 -7.62
N LEU A 89 -9.88 -16.75 -7.16
CA LEU A 89 -10.55 -16.18 -6.00
C LEU A 89 -12.03 -15.90 -6.26
N ASN A 90 -12.40 -15.38 -7.43
CA ASN A 90 -13.80 -15.18 -7.79
C ASN A 90 -14.60 -16.51 -7.76
N ILE A 91 -14.00 -17.59 -8.26
CA ILE A 91 -14.60 -18.93 -8.19
C ILE A 91 -14.68 -19.43 -6.74
N LYS A 92 -13.57 -19.32 -6.00
CA LYS A 92 -13.46 -19.83 -4.62
C LYS A 92 -14.40 -19.12 -3.65
N LEU A 93 -14.51 -17.80 -3.77
CA LEU A 93 -15.29 -16.94 -2.88
C LEU A 93 -16.76 -16.85 -3.30
N ASN A 94 -17.11 -17.41 -4.47
CA ASN A 94 -18.47 -17.37 -5.03
C ASN A 94 -19.05 -15.94 -5.04
N THR A 95 -18.23 -14.98 -5.46
CA THR A 95 -18.56 -13.55 -5.48
C THR A 95 -19.63 -13.24 -6.53
N SER A 96 -20.37 -12.15 -6.33
CA SER A 96 -21.34 -11.67 -7.31
C SER A 96 -20.65 -11.08 -8.56
N GLN A 97 -21.45 -10.58 -9.51
CA GLN A 97 -20.94 -9.82 -10.65
C GLN A 97 -20.49 -8.38 -10.29
N SER A 98 -20.74 -7.92 -9.06
CA SER A 98 -20.32 -6.59 -8.61
C SER A 98 -18.81 -6.57 -8.37
N GLN A 99 -18.10 -5.72 -9.13
CA GLN A 99 -16.66 -5.51 -8.97
C GLN A 99 -16.30 -5.02 -7.56
N VAL A 100 -17.15 -4.15 -6.97
CA VAL A 100 -16.96 -3.65 -5.61
C VAL A 100 -17.07 -4.77 -4.59
N GLU A 101 -18.04 -5.67 -4.73
CA GLU A 101 -18.15 -6.83 -3.84
C GLU A 101 -17.00 -7.82 -4.02
N GLN A 102 -16.56 -8.03 -5.27
CA GLN A 102 -15.41 -8.87 -5.59
C GLN A 102 -14.14 -8.37 -4.88
N ILE A 103 -13.78 -7.09 -5.04
CA ILE A 103 -12.54 -6.57 -4.43
C ILE A 103 -12.61 -6.55 -2.91
N LEU A 104 -13.76 -6.24 -2.30
CA LEU A 104 -13.91 -6.27 -0.85
C LEU A 104 -13.85 -7.72 -0.30
N ALA A 105 -14.39 -8.69 -1.04
CA ALA A 105 -14.27 -10.11 -0.67
C ALA A 105 -12.82 -10.60 -0.79
N MET A 106 -12.13 -10.22 -1.88
CA MET A 106 -10.71 -10.52 -2.08
C MET A 106 -9.85 -9.89 -1.00
N GLN A 107 -10.05 -8.60 -0.69
CA GLN A 107 -9.31 -7.89 0.36
C GLN A 107 -9.39 -8.61 1.71
N ASN A 108 -10.59 -9.01 2.14
CA ASN A 108 -10.77 -9.80 3.36
C ASN A 108 -10.07 -11.17 3.29
N TYR A 109 -10.12 -11.84 2.14
CA TYR A 109 -9.46 -13.13 1.94
C TYR A 109 -7.94 -12.99 1.97
N ILE A 110 -7.35 -12.03 1.23
CA ILE A 110 -5.91 -11.78 1.19
C ILE A 110 -5.42 -11.45 2.60
N TYR A 111 -6.08 -10.53 3.31
CA TYR A 111 -5.73 -10.20 4.69
C TYR A 111 -5.69 -11.42 5.61
N SER A 112 -6.72 -12.28 5.54
CA SER A 112 -6.80 -13.49 6.37
C SER A 112 -5.75 -14.55 6.02
N ASN A 113 -5.11 -14.43 4.86
CA ASN A 113 -4.08 -15.35 4.35
C ASN A 113 -2.73 -14.62 4.15
N TRP A 114 -2.55 -13.44 4.74
CA TRP A 114 -1.33 -12.66 4.64
C TRP A 114 -0.34 -13.05 5.73
N HIS A 115 0.92 -13.26 5.35
CA HIS A 115 2.03 -13.45 6.26
C HIS A 115 2.95 -12.24 6.18
N TYR A 116 2.89 -11.38 7.19
CA TYR A 116 3.68 -10.15 7.20
C TYR A 116 5.18 -10.46 7.33
N ILE A 117 5.97 -9.98 6.38
CA ILE A 117 7.44 -10.10 6.38
C ILE A 117 8.00 -8.71 6.15
N PHE A 118 8.87 -8.25 7.06
CA PHE A 118 9.58 -6.98 6.88
C PHE A 118 10.63 -7.08 5.78
N ASP A 119 10.85 -5.96 5.11
CA ASP A 119 11.96 -5.83 4.17
C ASP A 119 13.31 -6.14 4.81
N PRO A 120 14.25 -6.71 4.03
CA PRO A 120 15.63 -6.85 4.48
C PRO A 120 16.26 -5.48 4.77
N ASP A 121 17.10 -5.42 5.81
CA ASP A 121 17.82 -4.19 6.20
C ASP A 121 18.94 -3.85 5.18
N THR A 122 18.53 -3.27 4.04
CA THR A 122 19.40 -2.85 2.93
C THR A 122 19.55 -1.32 2.83
N GLY A 123 18.83 -0.58 3.68
CA GLY A 123 18.83 0.89 3.71
C GLY A 123 17.76 1.56 2.85
N SER A 124 16.92 0.79 2.15
CA SER A 124 15.75 1.27 1.39
C SER A 124 14.64 0.21 1.37
N ASP A 125 13.39 0.67 1.27
CA ASP A 125 12.23 -0.21 1.08
C ASP A 125 12.34 -0.95 -0.27
N THR A 126 11.87 -2.19 -0.31
CA THR A 126 11.96 -3.14 -1.42
C THR A 126 10.55 -3.44 -1.93
N TRP A 127 10.12 -2.68 -2.93
CA TRP A 127 8.76 -2.83 -3.45
C TRP A 127 8.73 -3.95 -4.47
N ARG A 128 7.77 -4.87 -4.33
CA ARG A 128 7.58 -5.96 -5.29
C ARG A 128 6.31 -5.76 -6.11
N SER A 129 6.40 -6.11 -7.39
CA SER A 129 5.22 -6.16 -8.24
C SER A 129 4.20 -7.19 -7.76
N ALA A 130 2.97 -7.06 -8.24
CA ALA A 130 1.93 -8.03 -7.91
C ALA A 130 2.28 -9.46 -8.39
N GLU A 131 2.89 -9.65 -9.57
CA GLU A 131 3.36 -10.99 -9.99
C GLU A 131 4.47 -11.52 -9.09
N ALA A 132 5.43 -10.68 -8.68
CA ALA A 132 6.48 -11.07 -7.75
C ALA A 132 5.87 -11.57 -6.43
N THR A 133 4.95 -10.80 -5.85
CA THR A 133 4.21 -11.18 -4.62
C THR A 133 3.43 -12.47 -4.77
N LEU A 134 2.74 -12.67 -5.90
CA LEU A 134 2.01 -13.92 -6.16
C LEU A 134 2.94 -15.11 -6.38
N SER A 135 4.11 -14.91 -6.98
CA SER A 135 5.08 -15.98 -7.24
C SER A 135 5.71 -16.54 -5.96
N LEU A 136 5.70 -15.76 -4.88
CA LEU A 136 6.20 -16.14 -3.55
C LEU A 136 5.14 -16.83 -2.67
N LYS A 137 3.89 -16.92 -3.13
CA LYS A 137 2.79 -17.57 -2.39
C LYS A 137 3.18 -19.00 -1.98
N TYR A 138 3.17 -19.27 -0.69
CA TYR A 138 3.59 -20.55 -0.12
C TYR A 138 2.51 -21.12 0.80
N GLN A 139 2.15 -22.39 0.60
CA GLN A 139 1.09 -23.08 1.36
C GLN A 139 -0.24 -22.31 1.41
N GLY A 140 -0.57 -21.57 0.35
CA GLY A 140 -1.80 -20.78 0.25
C GLY A 140 -1.74 -19.42 0.94
N GLN A 141 -0.62 -19.06 1.56
CA GLN A 141 -0.38 -17.75 2.17
C GLN A 141 0.38 -16.84 1.22
N TYR A 142 0.00 -15.57 1.20
CA TYR A 142 0.73 -14.47 0.57
C TYR A 142 1.74 -13.92 1.57
N SER A 143 2.77 -13.23 1.09
CA SER A 143 3.80 -12.69 1.97
C SER A 143 4.35 -11.36 1.49
N GLY A 144 4.62 -10.49 2.46
CA GLY A 144 5.19 -9.16 2.24
C GLY A 144 4.83 -8.20 3.34
N ASP A 145 5.18 -6.93 3.16
CA ASP A 145 4.85 -5.87 4.09
C ASP A 145 3.67 -5.02 3.59
N CYS A 146 3.60 -3.75 3.99
CA CYS A 146 2.50 -2.85 3.64
C CYS A 146 2.47 -2.46 2.16
N ASP A 147 3.61 -2.26 1.50
CA ASP A 147 3.60 -1.84 0.09
C ASP A 147 3.28 -3.02 -0.83
N ASP A 148 3.83 -4.19 -0.56
CA ASP A 148 3.51 -5.44 -1.28
C ASP A 148 2.00 -5.73 -1.26
N PHE A 149 1.37 -5.56 -0.10
CA PHE A 149 -0.07 -5.77 0.07
C PHE A 149 -0.88 -4.74 -0.69
N ALA A 150 -0.50 -3.47 -0.59
CA ALA A 150 -1.15 -2.38 -1.30
C ALA A 150 -1.03 -2.55 -2.82
N ILE A 151 0.16 -2.85 -3.33
CA ILE A 151 0.41 -3.08 -4.76
C ILE A 151 -0.41 -4.26 -5.26
N LEU A 152 -0.49 -5.37 -4.52
CA LEU A 152 -1.30 -6.52 -4.89
C LEU A 152 -2.79 -6.18 -4.96
N LEU A 153 -3.35 -5.50 -3.95
CA LEU A 153 -4.77 -5.15 -3.93
C LEU A 153 -5.13 -4.10 -4.98
N ALA A 154 -4.26 -3.12 -5.22
CA ALA A 154 -4.43 -2.16 -6.32
C ALA A 154 -4.45 -2.88 -7.68
N SER A 155 -3.57 -3.87 -7.86
CA SER A 155 -3.50 -4.71 -9.07
C SER A 155 -4.76 -5.55 -9.27
N MET A 156 -5.25 -6.21 -8.21
CA MET A 156 -6.50 -6.98 -8.27
C MET A 156 -7.72 -6.10 -8.59
N ALA A 157 -7.80 -4.92 -7.97
CA ALA A 157 -8.85 -3.94 -8.25
C ALA A 157 -8.82 -3.49 -9.72
N ARG A 158 -7.62 -3.22 -10.25
CA ARG A 158 -7.42 -2.85 -11.66
C ARG A 158 -7.79 -3.98 -12.62
N GLN A 159 -7.42 -5.21 -12.27
CA GLN A 159 -7.73 -6.41 -13.06
C GLN A 159 -9.23 -6.65 -13.22
N ILE A 160 -10.03 -6.39 -12.19
CA ILE A 160 -11.50 -6.50 -12.28
C ILE A 160 -12.15 -5.27 -12.93
N GLY A 161 -11.38 -4.26 -13.33
CA GLY A 161 -11.83 -3.09 -14.08
C GLY A 161 -12.14 -1.84 -13.24
N LEU A 162 -11.73 -1.80 -11.97
CA LEU A 162 -11.84 -0.59 -11.14
C LEU A 162 -10.62 0.31 -11.35
N LYS A 163 -10.82 1.62 -11.28
CA LYS A 163 -9.68 2.54 -11.14
C LYS A 163 -9.14 2.40 -9.71
N SER A 164 -7.86 2.09 -9.58
CA SER A 164 -7.19 1.82 -8.31
C SER A 164 -5.86 2.57 -8.22
N ARG A 165 -5.30 2.66 -7.02
CA ARG A 165 -4.00 3.26 -6.74
C ARG A 165 -3.42 2.76 -5.42
N MET A 166 -2.11 2.92 -5.25
CA MET A 166 -1.44 2.79 -3.96
C MET A 166 -1.28 4.18 -3.33
N VAL A 167 -1.42 4.24 -2.01
CA VAL A 167 -1.21 5.44 -1.20
C VAL A 167 -0.15 5.12 -0.16
N GLY A 168 0.92 5.92 -0.13
CA GLY A 168 1.88 5.93 0.97
C GLY A 168 1.55 7.08 1.91
N GLY A 169 1.32 6.79 3.19
CA GLY A 169 1.01 7.76 4.23
C GLY A 169 2.07 7.81 5.31
N PHE A 170 2.28 8.99 5.90
CA PHE A 170 3.23 9.19 6.99
C PHE A 170 2.57 9.81 8.22
N ASP A 171 2.81 9.24 9.40
CA ASP A 171 2.42 9.81 10.69
C ASP A 171 3.56 9.68 11.69
N LYS A 172 4.03 10.81 12.23
CA LYS A 172 5.01 10.88 13.34
C LYS A 172 6.28 10.03 13.15
N GLY A 173 6.75 9.89 11.91
CA GLY A 173 7.96 9.13 11.57
C GLY A 173 7.71 7.65 11.28
N GLU A 174 6.46 7.21 11.26
CA GLU A 174 6.05 5.90 10.76
C GLU A 174 5.42 6.07 9.38
N GLY A 175 5.84 5.23 8.43
CA GLY A 175 5.23 5.11 7.10
C GLY A 175 4.26 3.94 7.06
N HIS A 176 3.24 4.03 6.21
CA HIS A 176 2.33 2.93 5.91
C HIS A 176 1.82 3.04 4.48
N ALA A 177 1.65 1.91 3.82
CA ALA A 177 1.09 1.84 2.49
C ALA A 177 -0.25 1.09 2.47
N PHE A 178 -1.19 1.59 1.67
CA PHE A 178 -2.48 0.95 1.45
C PHE A 178 -2.99 1.20 0.03
N ALA A 179 -3.90 0.36 -0.44
CA ALA A 179 -4.55 0.56 -1.73
C ALA A 179 -5.88 1.32 -1.57
N GLU A 180 -6.25 2.04 -2.61
CA GLU A 180 -7.59 2.61 -2.76
C GLU A 180 -8.17 2.27 -4.14
N PHE A 181 -9.50 2.21 -4.25
CA PHE A 181 -10.18 2.20 -5.54
C PHE A 181 -11.25 3.29 -5.60
N LEU A 182 -11.43 3.87 -6.79
CA LEU A 182 -12.47 4.86 -7.04
C LEU A 182 -13.81 4.14 -7.13
N LEU A 183 -14.73 4.51 -6.25
CA LEU A 183 -16.08 4.00 -6.20
C LEU A 183 -16.85 4.42 -7.46
N PRO A 184 -17.33 3.47 -8.29
CA PRO A 184 -18.18 3.83 -9.42
C PRO A 184 -19.55 4.34 -8.93
N ASP A 185 -20.12 5.30 -9.63
CA ASP A 185 -21.38 5.93 -9.23
C ASP A 185 -22.52 4.91 -9.07
N GLY A 186 -23.30 5.06 -7.99
CA GLY A 186 -24.49 4.23 -7.72
C GLY A 186 -24.21 2.79 -7.27
N THR A 187 -22.95 2.42 -7.01
CA THR A 187 -22.59 1.03 -6.66
C THR A 187 -22.78 0.66 -5.19
N LEU A 188 -22.73 1.61 -4.26
CA LEU A 188 -22.93 1.36 -2.83
C LEU A 188 -24.05 2.22 -2.25
N ALA A 189 -24.88 1.61 -1.41
CA ALA A 189 -25.83 2.34 -0.58
C ALA A 189 -25.08 3.12 0.52
N PRO A 190 -25.62 4.26 1.01
CA PRO A 190 -24.98 5.05 2.08
C PRO A 190 -24.65 4.25 3.35
N SER A 191 -25.48 3.26 3.69
CA SER A 191 -25.27 2.38 4.85
C SER A 191 -24.06 1.45 4.69
N GLN A 192 -23.75 1.04 3.45
CA GLN A 192 -22.57 0.23 3.15
C GLN A 192 -21.31 1.10 3.15
N LEU A 193 -21.41 2.31 2.58
CA LEU A 193 -20.31 3.27 2.56
C LEU A 193 -19.84 3.65 3.97
N ASN A 194 -20.75 3.82 4.92
CA ASN A 194 -20.43 4.16 6.32
C ASN A 194 -19.62 3.08 7.06
N ARG A 195 -19.46 1.88 6.49
CA ARG A 195 -18.70 0.76 7.07
C ARG A 195 -17.29 0.64 6.48
N LEU A 196 -16.96 1.51 5.55
CA LEU A 196 -15.70 1.54 4.82
C LEU A 196 -15.00 2.85 5.13
N ASP A 197 -13.68 2.80 5.23
CA ASP A 197 -12.90 4.02 5.24
C ASP A 197 -12.76 4.50 3.81
N TYR A 198 -12.94 5.81 3.62
CA TYR A 198 -12.87 6.41 2.31
C TYR A 198 -12.37 7.84 2.40
N ARG A 199 -11.79 8.30 1.29
CA ARG A 199 -11.45 9.71 1.07
C ARG A 199 -12.21 10.23 -0.13
N LYS A 200 -12.39 11.54 -0.20
CA LYS A 200 -13.04 12.20 -1.33
C LYS A 200 -12.09 13.21 -1.94
N ASP A 201 -11.92 13.13 -3.25
CA ASP A 201 -11.21 14.15 -4.04
C ASP A 201 -12.09 14.59 -5.23
N TYR A 202 -11.49 15.30 -6.19
CA TYR A 202 -12.18 15.78 -7.39
C TYR A 202 -12.66 14.66 -8.32
N SER A 203 -12.05 13.47 -8.25
CA SER A 203 -12.42 12.31 -9.06
C SER A 203 -13.60 11.55 -8.46
N GLY A 204 -13.81 11.64 -7.15
CA GLY A 204 -14.93 11.01 -6.47
C GLY A 204 -14.55 10.43 -5.10
N ILE A 205 -15.20 9.33 -4.73
CA ILE A 205 -15.01 8.64 -3.46
C ILE A 205 -14.00 7.50 -3.68
N TRP A 206 -12.89 7.53 -2.95
CA TRP A 206 -11.87 6.49 -2.95
C TRP A 206 -12.04 5.63 -1.72
N ILE A 207 -12.37 4.36 -1.92
CA ILE A 207 -12.53 3.38 -0.84
C ILE A 207 -11.17 2.79 -0.51
N SER A 208 -10.83 2.79 0.78
CA SER A 208 -9.61 2.16 1.29
C SER A 208 -9.73 0.64 1.31
N LEU A 209 -8.66 -0.01 0.87
CA LEU A 209 -8.45 -1.46 0.92
C LEU A 209 -7.41 -1.85 1.99
N ASP A 210 -7.07 -0.92 2.89
CA ASP A 210 -6.18 -1.16 4.03
C ASP A 210 -6.65 -2.33 4.91
N TRP A 211 -5.72 -3.01 5.56
CA TRP A 211 -6.03 -4.13 6.47
C TRP A 211 -6.50 -3.67 7.86
N PHE A 212 -6.32 -2.38 8.21
CA PHE A 212 -6.87 -1.77 9.42
C PHE A 212 -7.78 -0.59 9.09
N LYS A 213 -8.57 -0.15 10.07
CA LYS A 213 -9.65 0.83 9.87
C LYS A 213 -9.73 1.89 10.97
N GLY A 214 -10.51 2.94 10.72
CA GLY A 214 -10.87 3.97 11.68
C GLY A 214 -9.69 4.87 12.03
N SER A 215 -9.48 5.15 13.32
CA SER A 215 -8.42 6.08 13.76
C SER A 215 -7.01 5.63 13.38
N GLU A 216 -6.76 4.32 13.33
CA GLU A 216 -5.46 3.77 12.95
C GLU A 216 -5.16 3.99 11.47
N HIS A 217 -6.17 3.84 10.61
CA HIS A 217 -6.09 4.20 9.20
C HIS A 217 -5.97 5.71 8.99
N ASN A 218 -6.88 6.46 9.59
CA ASN A 218 -7.04 7.89 9.32
C ASN A 218 -5.79 8.72 9.65
N ARG A 219 -4.92 8.29 10.57
CA ARG A 219 -3.68 9.02 10.86
C ARG A 219 -2.75 9.11 9.64
N PHE A 220 -2.74 8.08 8.78
CA PHE A 220 -1.93 8.02 7.57
C PHE A 220 -2.55 8.72 6.36
N THR A 221 -3.69 9.40 6.52
CA THR A 221 -4.40 10.05 5.40
C THR A 221 -4.10 11.54 5.24
N HIS A 222 -3.28 12.13 6.12
CA HIS A 222 -3.00 13.56 6.16
C HIS A 222 -1.77 13.96 5.34
N ASP A 223 -0.66 13.23 5.51
CA ASP A 223 0.57 13.40 4.73
C ASP A 223 0.72 12.17 3.84
N ILE A 224 0.32 12.32 2.58
CA ILE A 224 0.21 11.20 1.64
C ILE A 224 0.93 11.47 0.33
N ARG A 225 1.34 10.36 -0.30
CA ARG A 225 1.78 10.29 -1.69
C ARG A 225 0.92 9.28 -2.43
N ILE A 226 0.53 9.65 -3.65
CA ILE A 226 -0.33 8.84 -4.51
C ILE A 226 0.52 8.20 -5.61
N PHE A 227 0.38 6.89 -5.77
CA PHE A 227 1.08 6.09 -6.77
C PHE A 227 0.05 5.38 -7.67
N ASP A 228 -0.23 5.97 -8.83
CA ASP A 228 -1.24 5.49 -9.77
C ASP A 228 -0.64 4.55 -10.84
N GLU A 229 0.53 4.87 -11.38
CA GLU A 229 1.13 4.21 -12.57
C GLU A 229 2.54 3.66 -12.27
N ILE A 230 2.73 3.13 -11.06
CA ILE A 230 3.98 2.49 -10.62
C ILE A 230 4.10 1.05 -11.10
#